data_AF-A0A658NR19-F1
#
_entry.id   AF-A0A658NR19-F1
#
_cell.length_a   1.000
_cell.length_b   1.000
_cell.length_c   1.000
_cell.angle_alpha   90.00
_cell.angle_beta   90.00
_cell.angle_gamma   90.00
#
_symmetry.space_group_name_H-M   'P 1'
#
loop_
_entity.id
_entity.type
_entity.pdbx_description
1 polymer ?
#
loop_
_entity_poly.entity_id
_entity_poly.type
_entity_poly.pdbx_seq_one_letter_code
_entity_poly.pdbx_strand_id
1 'polypeptide(L)'
;DGTFDIEQAVTLKPDVIIMNIDAKTATEEAGYIEKLGKVGNPLVYVDFREKPMLNTEPSMRLMGELFGKEDRAEDFIAFRAAEIAKVTDVLAKV
;
A
#
# COMPACT_ATOMS: atom_id res chain seq x y z
N ASP A 1 -17.33 15.66 1.03
CA ASP A 1 -17.04 14.94 2.28
C ASP A 1 -16.70 13.47 2.07
N GLY A 2 -15.63 13.19 1.33
CA GLY A 2 -15.10 11.82 1.14
C GLY A 2 -14.31 11.30 2.33
N THR A 3 -14.77 11.58 3.55
CA THR A 3 -14.13 11.11 4.79
C THR A 3 -14.39 9.62 4.97
N PHE A 4 -13.33 8.87 5.25
CA PHE A 4 -13.41 7.45 5.56
C PHE A 4 -14.23 7.23 6.84
N ASP A 5 -15.27 6.40 6.77
CA ASP A 5 -16.10 6.05 7.92
C ASP A 5 -15.59 4.75 8.56
N ILE A 6 -14.90 4.90 9.69
CA ILE A 6 -14.32 3.81 10.45
C ILE A 6 -15.38 2.84 11.00
N GLU A 7 -16.56 3.34 11.41
CA GLU A 7 -17.60 2.50 12.00
C GLU A 7 -18.19 1.56 10.95
N GLN A 8 -18.48 2.10 9.76
CA GLN A 8 -18.90 1.30 8.61
C GLN A 8 -17.85 0.26 8.23
N ALA A 9 -16.57 0.65 8.18
CA ALA A 9 -15.49 -0.29 7.87
C ALA A 9 -15.42 -1.45 8.87
N VAL A 10 -15.64 -1.20 10.17
CA VAL A 10 -15.65 -2.25 11.20
C VAL A 10 -16.82 -3.22 11.01
N THR A 11 -17.99 -2.75 10.57
CA THR A 11 -19.16 -3.63 10.33
C THR A 11 -18.93 -4.68 9.25
N LEU A 12 -18.01 -4.44 8.31
CA LEU A 12 -17.64 -5.38 7.25
C LEU A 12 -16.74 -6.52 7.74
N LYS A 13 -16.26 -6.45 9.00
CA LYS A 13 -15.34 -7.42 9.61
C LYS A 13 -14.11 -7.73 8.74
N PRO A 14 -13.36 -6.70 8.30
CA PRO A 14 -12.16 -6.93 7.51
C PRO A 14 -11.04 -7.52 8.37
N ASP A 15 -10.26 -8.44 7.80
CA ASP A 15 -9.04 -8.94 8.44
C ASP A 15 -7.90 -7.89 8.43
N VAL A 16 -7.93 -6.96 7.48
CA VAL A 16 -6.94 -5.88 7.33
C VAL A 16 -7.56 -4.71 6.56
N ILE A 17 -7.17 -3.48 6.92
CA ILE A 17 -7.47 -2.28 6.16
C ILE A 17 -6.18 -1.79 5.50
N ILE A 18 -6.23 -1.47 4.22
CA ILE A 18 -5.06 -1.03 3.45
C ILE A 18 -5.29 0.42 3.01
N MET A 19 -4.34 1.30 3.30
CA MET A 19 -4.39 2.71 2.89
C MET A 19 -3.05 3.13 2.30
N ASN A 20 -3.05 4.16 1.46
CA ASN A 20 -1.81 4.75 0.98
C ASN A 20 -1.23 5.70 2.05
N ILE A 21 0.09 5.86 2.06
CA ILE A 21 0.82 6.59 3.09
C ILE A 21 0.47 8.09 3.14
N ASP A 22 -0.07 8.65 2.06
CA ASP A 22 -0.63 10.01 2.00
C ASP A 22 -1.76 10.22 3.03
N ALA A 23 -2.49 9.16 3.38
CA ALA A 23 -3.55 9.20 4.40
C ALA A 23 -3.01 9.14 5.84
N LYS A 24 -1.74 8.78 6.06
CA LYS A 24 -1.20 8.43 7.38
C LYS A 24 -1.42 9.51 8.42
N THR A 25 -1.09 10.77 8.12
CA THR A 25 -1.26 11.89 9.05
C THR A 25 -2.71 12.04 9.50
N ALA A 26 -3.65 12.06 8.57
CA ALA A 26 -5.07 12.21 8.88
C ALA A 26 -5.60 11.03 9.72
N THR A 27 -5.17 9.81 9.41
CA THR A 27 -5.57 8.61 10.14
C THR A 27 -4.93 8.51 11.54
N GLU A 28 -3.72 9.05 11.72
CA GLU A 28 -3.06 9.16 13.03
C GLU A 28 -3.75 10.20 13.91
N GLU A 29 -4.03 11.38 13.38
CA GLU A 29 -4.78 12.43 14.09
C GLU A 29 -6.19 11.97 14.49
N ALA A 30 -6.85 11.18 13.64
CA ALA A 30 -8.17 10.61 13.92
C ALA A 30 -8.14 9.39 14.88
N GLY A 31 -6.94 8.90 15.23
CA GLY A 31 -6.72 7.76 16.11
C GLY A 31 -7.16 6.42 15.52
N TYR A 32 -7.16 6.28 14.18
CA TYR A 32 -7.69 5.08 13.52
C TYR A 32 -6.86 3.83 13.81
N ILE A 33 -5.54 3.95 13.85
CA ILE A 33 -4.64 2.81 14.15
C ILE A 33 -5.04 2.18 15.50
N GLU A 34 -5.24 2.99 16.53
CA GLU A 34 -5.61 2.50 17.86
C GLU A 34 -7.03 1.93 17.88
N LYS A 35 -8.00 2.65 17.30
CA LYS A 35 -9.42 2.23 17.28
C LYS A 35 -9.63 0.92 16.53
N LEU A 36 -9.05 0.81 15.34
CA LEU A 36 -9.13 -0.39 14.50
C LEU A 36 -8.35 -1.57 15.12
N GLY A 37 -7.21 -1.29 15.75
CA GLY A 37 -6.43 -2.29 16.47
C GLY A 37 -7.19 -2.93 17.64
N LYS A 38 -8.02 -2.16 18.38
CA LYS A 38 -8.84 -2.68 19.48
C LYS A 38 -9.90 -3.70 19.06
N VAL A 39 -10.32 -3.67 17.80
CA VAL A 39 -11.33 -4.59 17.25
C VAL A 39 -10.73 -5.66 16.34
N GLY A 40 -9.40 -5.76 16.29
CA GLY A 40 -8.69 -6.80 15.53
C GLY A 40 -8.52 -6.52 14.04
N ASN A 41 -8.74 -5.28 13.60
CA ASN A 41 -8.65 -4.89 12.18
C ASN A 41 -7.37 -4.06 11.97
N PRO A 42 -6.18 -4.65 11.80
CA PRO A 42 -4.95 -3.88 11.60
C PRO A 42 -5.02 -2.97 10.37
N LEU A 43 -4.43 -1.78 10.47
CA LEU A 43 -4.25 -0.85 9.37
C LEU A 43 -2.83 -0.99 8.81
N VAL A 44 -2.72 -1.21 7.50
CA VAL A 44 -1.46 -1.37 6.77
C VAL A 44 -1.31 -0.26 5.74
N TYR A 45 -0.11 0.32 5.67
CA TYR A 45 0.20 1.36 4.68
C TYR A 45 1.01 0.82 3.51
N VAL A 46 0.61 1.22 2.32
CA VAL A 46 1.35 1.07 1.06
C VAL A 46 1.74 2.45 0.53
N ASP A 47 2.69 2.52 -0.38
CA ASP A 47 3.01 3.77 -1.08
C ASP A 47 3.20 3.53 -2.57
N PHE A 48 2.21 4.01 -3.31
CA PHE A 48 2.19 4.08 -4.76
C PHE A 48 2.17 5.52 -5.29
N ARG A 49 2.33 6.53 -4.42
CA ARG A 49 2.09 7.95 -4.76
C ARG A 49 3.19 8.89 -4.27
N GLU A 50 3.59 8.81 -3.00
CA GLU A 50 4.55 9.72 -2.38
C GLU A 50 5.97 9.48 -2.92
N LYS A 51 6.45 8.24 -2.84
CA LYS A 51 7.78 7.84 -3.35
C LYS A 51 7.67 6.57 -4.19
N PRO A 52 6.94 6.57 -5.32
CA PRO A 52 6.61 5.37 -6.07
C PRO A 52 7.84 4.65 -6.63
N MET A 53 8.92 5.37 -6.95
CA MET A 53 10.17 4.75 -7.42
C MET A 53 10.89 3.95 -6.34
N LEU A 54 10.70 4.29 -5.06
CA LEU A 54 11.30 3.60 -3.92
C LEU A 54 10.35 2.55 -3.34
N ASN A 55 9.06 2.87 -3.27
CA ASN A 55 8.12 2.15 -2.42
C ASN A 55 7.11 1.26 -3.16
N THR A 56 7.01 1.34 -4.49
CA THR A 56 6.08 0.44 -5.22
C THR A 56 6.45 -1.02 -5.01
N GLU A 57 7.73 -1.38 -5.08
CA GLU A 57 8.16 -2.78 -4.95
C GLU A 57 7.97 -3.31 -3.52
N PRO A 58 8.45 -2.64 -2.45
CA PRO A 58 8.12 -3.05 -1.07
C PRO A 58 6.61 -3.14 -0.81
N SER A 59 5.83 -2.20 -1.33
CA SER A 59 4.37 -2.21 -1.18
C SER A 59 3.72 -3.39 -1.89
N MET A 60 4.21 -3.76 -3.08
CA MET A 60 3.71 -4.94 -3.80
C MET A 60 4.11 -6.24 -3.12
N ARG A 61 5.30 -6.34 -2.52
CA ARG A 61 5.69 -7.51 -1.70
C ARG A 61 4.77 -7.68 -0.50
N LEU A 62 4.49 -6.58 0.20
CA LEU A 62 3.53 -6.57 1.31
C LEU A 62 2.14 -7.05 0.87
N MET A 63 1.66 -6.61 -0.30
CA MET A 63 0.41 -7.13 -0.87
C MET A 63 0.52 -8.64 -1.18
N GLY A 64 1.65 -9.10 -1.71
CA GLY A 64 1.92 -10.52 -1.92
C GLY A 64 1.75 -11.34 -0.64
N GLU A 65 2.39 -10.90 0.45
CA GLU A 65 2.30 -11.56 1.76
C GLU A 65 0.88 -11.54 2.32
N LEU A 66 0.19 -10.40 2.27
CA LEU A 66 -1.18 -10.27 2.79
C LEU A 66 -2.18 -11.18 2.10
N PHE A 67 -1.99 -11.45 0.81
CA PHE A 67 -2.91 -12.26 0.00
C PHE A 67 -2.42 -13.70 -0.24
N GLY A 68 -1.22 -14.08 0.24
CA GLY A 68 -0.58 -15.36 -0.09
C GLY A 68 -0.34 -15.52 -1.61
N LYS A 69 0.19 -14.46 -2.22
CA LYS A 69 0.44 -14.28 -3.66
C LYS A 69 1.83 -13.68 -3.92
N GLU A 70 2.82 -14.14 -3.18
CA GLU A 70 4.21 -13.68 -3.24
C GLU A 70 4.79 -13.84 -4.66
N ASP A 71 4.62 -15.00 -5.29
CA ASP A 71 5.09 -15.25 -6.66
C ASP A 71 4.49 -14.24 -7.66
N ARG A 72 3.19 -13.94 -7.53
CA ARG A 72 2.50 -12.97 -8.39
C ARG A 72 2.97 -11.53 -8.14
N ALA A 73 3.32 -11.21 -6.90
CA ALA A 73 3.90 -9.91 -6.57
C ALA A 73 5.28 -9.76 -7.20
N GLU A 74 6.12 -10.78 -7.12
CA GLU A 74 7.46 -10.78 -7.74
C GLU A 74 7.38 -10.74 -9.28
N ASP A 75 6.43 -11.45 -9.90
CA ASP A 75 6.18 -11.35 -11.35
C ASP A 75 5.87 -9.90 -11.77
N PHE A 76 5.03 -9.22 -11.01
CA PHE A 76 4.70 -7.81 -11.26
C PHE A 76 5.91 -6.89 -11.05
N ILE A 77 6.70 -7.12 -9.99
CA ILE A 77 7.90 -6.35 -9.69
C ILE A 77 8.93 -6.48 -10.82
N ALA A 78 9.17 -7.71 -11.29
CA ALA A 78 10.08 -7.98 -12.40
C ALA A 78 9.62 -7.30 -13.69
N PHE A 79 8.33 -7.39 -14.02
CA PHE A 79 7.74 -6.69 -15.16
C PHE A 79 7.95 -5.17 -15.05
N ARG A 80 7.60 -4.57 -13.91
CA ARG A 80 7.73 -3.12 -13.69
C ARG A 80 9.19 -2.68 -13.81
N ALA A 81 10.12 -3.39 -13.20
CA ALA A 81 11.55 -3.08 -13.27
C ALA A 81 12.04 -3.09 -14.73
N ALA A 82 11.63 -4.07 -15.52
CA ALA A 82 11.96 -4.16 -16.94
C ALA A 82 11.39 -2.98 -17.75
N GLU A 83 10.14 -2.57 -17.51
CA GLU A 83 9.53 -1.43 -18.22
C GLU A 83 10.15 -0.08 -17.83
N ILE A 84 10.51 0.11 -16.56
CA ILE A 84 11.23 1.31 -16.11
C ILE A 84 12.62 1.38 -16.75
N ALA A 85 13.35 0.27 -16.78
CA ALA A 85 14.68 0.19 -17.36
C ALA A 85 14.71 0.63 -18.84
N LYS A 86 13.70 0.25 -19.63
CA LYS A 86 13.58 0.69 -21.04
C LYS A 86 13.61 2.21 -21.21
N VAL A 87 13.12 2.96 -20.23
CA VAL A 87 13.12 4.43 -20.25
C VAL A 87 14.40 4.98 -19.65
N THR A 88 14.77 4.53 -18.44
CA THR A 88 15.92 5.07 -17.71
C THR A 88 17.25 4.82 -18.43
N ASP A 89 17.39 3.68 -19.11
CA ASP A 89 18.59 3.32 -19.87
C ASP A 89 18.79 4.20 -21.11
N VAL A 90 17.71 4.74 -21.67
CA VAL A 90 17.79 5.71 -22.77
C VAL A 90 18.22 7.06 -22.23
N LEU A 91 17.61 7.50 -21.13
CA LEU A 91 17.92 8.79 -20.51
C LEU A 91 19.38 8.86 -20.01
N ALA A 92 19.94 7.76 -19.51
CA ALA A 92 21.32 7.70 -19.05
C ALA A 92 22.39 7.84 -20.15
N LYS A 93 22.00 7.75 -21.43
CA LYS A 93 22.89 7.90 -22.59
C LYS A 93 22.93 9.32 -23.14
N VAL A 94 22.11 10.23 -22.60
CA VAL A 94 21.97 11.62 -23.03
C VAL A 94 22.70 12.55 -22.08
#